data_AF-A0A5B0R6K2-F1
#
_entry.id   AF-A0A5B0R6K2-F1
#
_cell.length_a   1.000
_cell.length_b   1.000
_cell.length_c   1.000
_cell.angle_alpha   90.00
_cell.angle_beta   90.00
_cell.angle_gamma   90.00
#
_symmetry.space_group_name_H-M   'P 1'
#
loop_
_entity.id
_entity.type
_entity.pdbx_description
1 polymer ?
#
loop_
_entity_poly.entity_id
_entity_poly.type
_entity_poly.pdbx_seq_one_letter_code
_entity_poly.pdbx_strand_id
1 'polypeptide(L)'
;MSNYHHLFVTIALVALLAGKSLAITCYPGPIAHRSVRKEECMRAISQIVYDADAHQTLNPLSKQVDYTYGECNISIINTSGIPINKAQVKQRFSRILDQCPNTGGFDFDQTYFHVGMRSLDRYKSWDSDFPARLPTCAVADRAAKLSPDDCIKAFSDIPTDAHGRLLDQDNRRTHSVELTSKTCTLAVYTIDFSKLDVTKAQLEDDFLKTLDLCDKKCGVIRIEGGAEGPNGRVYLSFRHVTADKSCTIRFSPLLN
;
A
#
# COMPACT_ATOMS: atom_id res chain seq x y z
N MET A 1 -30.13 -51.31 23.90
CA MET A 1 -29.41 -50.04 24.10
C MET A 1 -28.21 -50.01 23.17
N SER A 2 -27.80 -48.84 22.70
CA SER A 2 -26.59 -48.58 21.88
C SER A 2 -26.78 -48.61 20.35
N ASN A 3 -27.52 -47.63 19.83
CA ASN A 3 -27.34 -47.17 18.43
C ASN A 3 -27.39 -45.63 18.31
N TYR A 4 -27.40 -44.92 19.44
CA TYR A 4 -27.48 -43.45 19.48
C TYR A 4 -26.12 -42.77 19.74
N HIS A 5 -25.06 -43.53 20.06
CA HIS A 5 -23.75 -42.95 20.40
C HIS A 5 -22.86 -42.63 19.19
N HIS A 6 -23.08 -43.26 18.03
CA HIS A 6 -22.26 -43.01 16.84
C HIS A 6 -22.67 -41.78 16.03
N LEU A 7 -23.92 -41.29 16.19
CA LEU A 7 -24.41 -40.11 15.46
C LEU A 7 -24.03 -38.78 16.14
N PHE A 8 -23.80 -38.77 17.45
CA PHE A 8 -23.40 -37.56 18.19
C PHE A 8 -21.89 -37.28 18.11
N VAL A 9 -21.06 -38.30 17.94
CA VAL A 9 -19.59 -38.15 17.88
C VAL A 9 -19.13 -37.62 16.53
N THR A 10 -19.86 -37.86 15.44
CA THR A 10 -19.53 -37.31 14.12
C THR A 10 -19.94 -35.86 13.95
N ILE A 11 -21.02 -35.40 14.58
CA ILE A 11 -21.43 -33.98 14.57
C ILE A 11 -20.47 -33.13 15.41
N ALA A 12 -19.94 -33.67 16.52
CA ALA A 12 -18.97 -32.96 17.34
C ALA A 12 -17.61 -32.77 16.62
N LEU A 13 -17.17 -33.72 15.79
CA LEU A 13 -15.89 -33.60 15.07
C LEU A 13 -15.96 -32.64 13.87
N VAL A 14 -17.12 -32.53 13.21
CA VAL A 14 -17.34 -31.54 12.14
C VAL A 14 -17.54 -30.13 12.72
N ALA A 15 -18.11 -30.01 13.92
CA ALA A 15 -18.21 -28.74 14.64
C ALA A 15 -16.87 -28.25 15.21
N LEU A 16 -15.95 -29.15 15.59
CA LEU A 16 -14.63 -28.77 16.11
C LEU A 16 -13.62 -28.33 15.02
N LEU A 17 -13.85 -28.64 13.74
CA LEU A 17 -13.07 -28.09 12.63
C LEU A 17 -13.57 -26.71 12.17
N ALA A 18 -14.72 -26.24 12.67
CA ALA A 18 -15.18 -24.85 12.52
C ALA A 18 -14.56 -23.89 13.56
N GLY A 19 -13.68 -24.38 14.43
CA GLY A 19 -13.19 -23.70 15.62
C GLY A 19 -11.83 -22.99 15.50
N LYS A 20 -11.39 -22.62 14.29
CA LYS A 20 -10.37 -21.57 14.11
C LYS A 20 -10.89 -20.47 13.20
N SER A 21 -12.10 -19.98 13.48
CA SER A 21 -12.45 -18.61 13.14
C SER A 21 -11.50 -17.69 13.90
N LEU A 22 -10.37 -17.32 13.31
CA LEU A 22 -9.68 -16.10 13.69
C LEU A 22 -10.67 -14.97 13.42
N ALA A 23 -11.14 -14.35 14.50
CA ALA A 23 -12.33 -13.52 14.46
C ALA A 23 -12.05 -12.23 13.67
N ILE A 24 -12.92 -11.93 12.70
CA ILE A 24 -13.00 -10.60 12.11
C ILE A 24 -13.14 -9.59 13.24
N THR A 25 -12.26 -8.61 13.26
CA THR A 25 -12.25 -7.54 14.27
C THR A 25 -12.74 -6.25 13.64
N CYS A 26 -13.82 -5.69 14.18
CA CYS A 26 -14.38 -4.43 13.69
C CYS A 26 -13.67 -3.24 14.33
N TYR A 27 -13.49 -2.17 13.56
CA TYR A 27 -13.06 -0.89 14.10
C TYR A 27 -14.15 -0.28 15.00
N PRO A 28 -13.78 0.56 15.99
CA PRO A 28 -14.75 1.26 16.82
C PRO A 28 -15.72 2.09 15.97
N GLY A 29 -16.92 2.34 16.54
CA GLY A 29 -18.13 2.77 15.86
C GLY A 29 -17.99 3.86 14.78
N PRO A 30 -18.98 3.96 13.88
CA PRO A 30 -18.86 4.74 12.66
C PRO A 30 -18.53 6.21 12.96
N ILE A 31 -17.59 6.77 12.19
CA ILE A 31 -17.32 8.20 12.22
C ILE A 31 -18.44 8.91 11.45
N ALA A 32 -19.08 9.87 12.10
CA ALA A 32 -20.16 10.65 11.50
C ALA A 32 -19.73 11.20 10.13
N HIS A 33 -20.60 11.03 9.14
CA HIS A 33 -20.40 11.44 7.74
C HIS A 33 -19.26 10.72 6.98
N ARG A 34 -18.62 9.70 7.56
CA ARG A 34 -17.51 8.98 6.92
C ARG A 34 -17.63 7.46 7.07
N SER A 35 -18.85 6.95 6.94
CA SER A 35 -19.13 5.51 7.02
C SER A 35 -18.45 4.75 5.89
N VAL A 36 -17.87 3.60 6.21
CA VAL A 36 -17.36 2.63 5.22
C VAL A 36 -18.55 1.98 4.52
N ARG A 37 -18.78 2.34 3.25
CA ARG A 37 -19.92 1.83 2.46
C ARG A 37 -19.54 0.58 1.67
N LYS A 38 -20.37 -0.45 1.77
CA LYS A 38 -20.14 -1.73 1.09
C LYS A 38 -20.01 -1.56 -0.43
N GLU A 39 -20.84 -0.73 -1.06
CA GLU A 39 -20.77 -0.50 -2.51
C GLU A 39 -19.45 0.14 -2.94
N GLU A 40 -18.95 1.10 -2.16
CA GLU A 40 -17.67 1.77 -2.40
C GLU A 40 -16.51 0.79 -2.24
N CYS A 41 -16.52 -0.05 -1.20
CA CYS A 41 -15.53 -1.10 -1.03
C CYS A 41 -15.57 -2.12 -2.16
N MET A 42 -16.75 -2.53 -2.64
CA MET A 42 -16.86 -3.43 -3.78
C MET A 42 -16.28 -2.83 -5.07
N ARG A 43 -16.37 -1.50 -5.25
CA ARG A 43 -15.68 -0.79 -6.33
C ARG A 43 -14.17 -0.75 -6.13
N ALA A 44 -13.68 -0.56 -4.90
CA ALA A 44 -12.24 -0.65 -4.60
C ALA A 44 -11.70 -2.07 -4.88
N ILE A 45 -12.39 -3.12 -4.45
CA ILE A 45 -12.05 -4.52 -4.72
C ILE A 45 -12.00 -4.81 -6.22
N SER A 46 -12.89 -4.20 -7.01
CA SER A 46 -12.94 -4.43 -8.46
C SER A 46 -11.70 -3.93 -9.22
N GLN A 47 -10.91 -3.05 -8.59
CA GLN A 47 -9.67 -2.52 -9.16
C GLN A 47 -8.46 -3.45 -8.99
N ILE A 48 -8.57 -4.49 -8.17
CA ILE A 48 -7.47 -5.45 -7.94
C ILE A 48 -7.12 -6.15 -9.25
N VAL A 49 -5.83 -6.13 -9.58
CA VAL A 49 -5.27 -6.82 -10.74
C VAL A 49 -4.89 -8.24 -10.34
N TYR A 50 -5.37 -9.20 -11.11
CA TYR A 50 -5.09 -10.63 -10.95
C TYR A 50 -4.30 -11.12 -12.15
N ASP A 51 -3.54 -12.21 -11.97
CA ASP A 51 -2.89 -12.87 -13.09
C ASP A 51 -3.92 -13.41 -14.08
N ALA A 52 -3.57 -13.39 -15.37
CA ALA A 52 -4.41 -13.92 -16.44
C ALA A 52 -4.41 -15.47 -16.50
N ASP A 53 -4.07 -16.12 -15.38
CA ASP A 53 -4.12 -17.56 -15.25
C ASP A 53 -5.58 -18.06 -15.16
N ALA A 54 -5.77 -19.38 -15.28
CA ALA A 54 -7.09 -20.01 -15.24
C ALA A 54 -7.84 -19.79 -13.90
N HIS A 55 -7.13 -19.41 -12.84
CA HIS A 55 -7.64 -19.27 -11.48
C HIS A 55 -7.79 -17.81 -11.04
N GLN A 56 -7.37 -16.84 -11.85
CA GLN A 56 -7.33 -15.41 -11.52
C GLN A 56 -6.73 -15.16 -10.13
N THR A 57 -5.49 -15.60 -9.93
CA THR A 57 -4.80 -15.48 -8.63
C THR A 57 -4.16 -14.11 -8.43
N LEU A 58 -3.99 -13.73 -7.15
CA LEU A 58 -3.16 -12.57 -6.81
C LEU A 58 -1.72 -12.87 -7.21
N ASN A 59 -1.12 -11.93 -7.96
CA ASN A 59 0.27 -12.05 -8.38
C ASN A 59 1.20 -12.05 -7.15
N PRO A 60 2.09 -13.04 -6.99
CA PRO A 60 2.93 -13.19 -5.81
C PRO A 60 4.02 -12.12 -5.67
N LEU A 61 4.28 -11.30 -6.70
CA LEU A 61 5.23 -10.19 -6.65
C LEU A 61 4.67 -8.99 -5.87
N SER A 62 3.35 -8.77 -5.93
CA SER A 62 2.67 -7.78 -5.09
C SER A 62 2.42 -8.36 -3.70
N LYS A 63 3.27 -8.01 -2.74
CA LYS A 63 3.14 -8.44 -1.33
C LYS A 63 2.06 -7.66 -0.60
N GLN A 64 1.70 -6.49 -1.11
CA GLN A 64 0.60 -5.68 -0.61
C GLN A 64 -0.29 -5.21 -1.77
N VAL A 65 -1.60 -5.18 -1.54
CA VAL A 65 -2.60 -4.72 -2.51
C VAL A 65 -3.49 -3.72 -1.82
N ASP A 66 -3.37 -2.44 -2.19
CA ASP A 66 -4.24 -1.38 -1.65
C ASP A 66 -5.09 -0.77 -2.74
N TYR A 67 -6.38 -0.54 -2.46
CA TYR A 67 -7.24 0.27 -3.31
C TYR A 67 -8.19 1.12 -2.50
N THR A 68 -8.47 2.32 -3.00
CA THR A 68 -9.36 3.30 -2.41
C THR A 68 -10.43 3.68 -3.43
N TYR A 69 -11.66 3.81 -2.95
CA TYR A 69 -12.77 4.36 -3.72
C TYR A 69 -13.80 4.94 -2.75
N GLY A 70 -14.26 6.17 -3.00
CA GLY A 70 -15.15 6.86 -2.07
C GLY A 70 -14.50 7.01 -0.69
N GLU A 71 -15.22 6.66 0.38
CA GLU A 71 -14.70 6.61 1.75
C GLU A 71 -14.08 5.24 2.12
N CYS A 72 -14.06 4.26 1.21
CA CYS A 72 -13.50 2.94 1.50
C CYS A 72 -12.05 2.82 1.05
N ASN A 73 -11.21 2.33 1.94
CA ASN A 73 -9.87 1.81 1.65
C ASN A 73 -9.84 0.30 1.96
N ILE A 74 -9.26 -0.47 1.06
CA ILE A 74 -8.99 -1.89 1.26
C ILE A 74 -7.49 -2.14 1.20
N SER A 75 -7.02 -3.11 2.00
CA SER A 75 -5.66 -3.63 1.91
C SER A 75 -5.64 -5.14 2.01
N ILE A 76 -4.75 -5.78 1.26
CA ILE A 76 -4.36 -7.18 1.43
C ILE A 76 -2.86 -7.22 1.63
N ILE A 77 -2.37 -7.85 2.70
CA ILE A 77 -0.94 -8.10 2.91
C ILE A 77 -0.68 -9.60 2.86
N ASN A 78 0.03 -10.03 1.83
CA ASN A 78 0.35 -11.42 1.50
C ASN A 78 1.87 -11.60 1.30
N THR A 79 2.64 -11.36 2.35
CA THR A 79 4.11 -11.45 2.31
C THR A 79 4.60 -12.86 1.95
N SER A 80 3.87 -13.89 2.41
CA SER A 80 4.16 -15.31 2.15
C SER A 80 3.82 -15.77 0.73
N GLY A 81 3.17 -14.93 -0.11
CA GLY A 81 2.81 -15.29 -1.49
C GLY A 81 1.81 -16.45 -1.55
N ILE A 82 0.88 -16.52 -0.60
CA ILE A 82 -0.15 -17.55 -0.55
C ILE A 82 -1.04 -17.41 -1.79
N PRO A 83 -1.30 -18.48 -2.55
CA PRO A 83 -2.21 -18.43 -3.68
C PRO A 83 -3.63 -18.10 -3.20
N ILE A 84 -4.14 -16.93 -3.60
CA ILE A 84 -5.51 -16.50 -3.30
C ILE A 84 -6.15 -16.06 -4.61
N ASN A 85 -7.28 -16.68 -4.96
CA ASN A 85 -8.03 -16.32 -6.16
C ASN A 85 -9.02 -15.18 -5.93
N LYS A 86 -9.49 -14.59 -7.02
CA LYS A 86 -10.47 -13.50 -7.02
C LYS A 86 -11.74 -13.81 -6.22
N ALA A 87 -12.24 -15.03 -6.25
CA ALA A 87 -13.44 -15.43 -5.51
C ALA A 87 -13.20 -15.42 -3.99
N GLN A 88 -12.05 -15.94 -3.54
CA GLN A 88 -11.63 -15.91 -2.14
C GLN A 88 -11.44 -14.48 -1.63
N VAL A 89 -10.77 -13.61 -2.42
CA VAL A 89 -10.63 -12.18 -2.07
C VAL A 89 -11.99 -11.53 -1.86
N LYS A 90 -12.90 -11.69 -2.84
CA LYS A 90 -14.26 -11.13 -2.76
C LYS A 90 -15.03 -11.66 -1.56
N GLN A 91 -14.94 -12.95 -1.28
CA GLN A 91 -15.62 -13.58 -0.15
C GLN A 91 -15.10 -13.05 1.19
N ARG A 92 -13.77 -12.97 1.38
CA ARG A 92 -13.18 -12.49 2.64
C ARG A 92 -13.58 -11.04 2.94
N PHE A 93 -13.47 -10.14 1.95
CA PHE A 93 -13.92 -8.77 2.14
C PHE A 93 -15.43 -8.66 2.39
N SER A 94 -16.25 -9.47 1.72
CA SER A 94 -17.69 -9.48 1.96
C SER A 94 -18.01 -9.85 3.41
N ARG A 95 -17.33 -10.87 3.97
CA ARG A 95 -17.49 -11.24 5.39
C ARG A 95 -17.13 -10.10 6.34
N ILE A 96 -16.03 -9.39 6.08
CA ILE A 96 -15.63 -8.22 6.90
C ILE A 96 -16.72 -7.15 6.85
N LEU A 97 -17.22 -6.83 5.65
CA LEU A 97 -18.24 -5.79 5.45
C LEU A 97 -19.61 -6.17 6.03
N ASP A 98 -19.94 -7.46 6.04
CA ASP A 98 -21.19 -7.97 6.62
C ASP A 98 -21.13 -7.99 8.15
N GLN A 99 -19.98 -8.34 8.73
CA GLN A 99 -19.80 -8.38 10.18
C GLN A 99 -19.50 -7.00 10.78
N CYS A 100 -18.87 -6.10 10.03
CA CYS A 100 -18.46 -4.76 10.46
C CYS A 100 -19.09 -3.66 9.60
N PRO A 101 -20.42 -3.53 9.58
CA PRO A 101 -21.11 -2.57 8.74
C PRO A 101 -20.75 -1.14 9.14
N ASN A 102 -20.52 -0.28 8.14
CA ASN A 102 -20.22 1.16 8.28
C ASN A 102 -18.89 1.53 8.97
N THR A 103 -18.21 0.58 9.62
CA THR A 103 -16.92 0.81 10.29
C THR A 103 -15.74 0.22 9.53
N GLY A 104 -15.97 -0.89 8.83
CA GLY A 104 -14.89 -1.75 8.39
C GLY A 104 -14.23 -2.49 9.56
N GLY A 105 -13.16 -3.20 9.26
CA GLY A 105 -12.46 -4.08 10.17
C GLY A 105 -11.35 -4.83 9.47
N PHE A 106 -10.80 -5.85 10.13
CA PHE A 106 -9.77 -6.70 9.55
C PHE A 106 -10.00 -8.18 9.85
N ASP A 107 -9.49 -9.02 8.95
CA ASP A 107 -9.42 -10.48 9.05
C ASP A 107 -7.94 -10.86 8.87
N PHE A 108 -7.38 -11.58 9.85
CA PHE A 108 -5.98 -12.01 9.80
C PHE A 108 -5.88 -13.50 10.11
N ASP A 109 -5.28 -14.23 9.17
CA ASP A 109 -4.84 -15.61 9.36
C ASP A 109 -3.36 -15.76 9.03
N GLN A 110 -3.04 -16.04 7.77
CA GLN A 110 -1.73 -16.00 7.16
C GLN A 110 -1.62 -14.82 6.18
N THR A 111 -2.75 -14.23 5.83
CA THR A 111 -2.89 -13.04 4.99
C THR A 111 -3.75 -12.04 5.73
N TYR A 112 -3.32 -10.78 5.76
CA TYR A 112 -4.08 -9.70 6.38
C TYR A 112 -5.03 -9.11 5.34
N PHE A 113 -6.32 -9.03 5.67
CA PHE A 113 -7.33 -8.32 4.92
C PHE A 113 -7.86 -7.18 5.78
N HIS A 114 -7.86 -5.97 5.22
CA HIS A 114 -8.28 -4.75 5.89
C HIS A 114 -9.34 -4.05 5.07
N VAL A 115 -10.39 -3.60 5.74
CA VAL A 115 -11.33 -2.61 5.22
C VAL A 115 -11.36 -1.47 6.22
N GLY A 116 -11.05 -0.27 5.75
CA GLY A 116 -11.02 0.92 6.58
C GLY A 116 -11.57 2.12 5.86
N MET A 117 -11.55 3.23 6.59
CA MET A 117 -11.90 4.52 6.05
C MET A 117 -10.73 5.07 5.22
N ARG A 118 -11.06 5.82 4.19
CA ARG A 118 -10.10 6.59 3.41
C ARG A 118 -9.18 7.45 4.29
N SER A 119 -7.94 7.55 3.86
CA SER A 119 -6.93 8.49 4.36
C SER A 119 -7.45 9.93 4.48
N LEU A 120 -7.09 10.61 5.58
CA LEU A 120 -7.32 12.04 5.74
C LEU A 120 -6.17 12.86 5.17
N ASP A 121 -6.50 14.08 4.73
CA ASP A 121 -5.61 15.20 4.38
C ASP A 121 -4.22 14.78 3.89
N ARG A 122 -3.26 14.71 4.83
CA ARG A 122 -1.83 14.53 4.56
C ARG A 122 -1.46 13.19 3.93
N TYR A 123 -2.35 12.19 3.98
CA TYR A 123 -2.10 10.86 3.42
C TYR A 123 -2.85 10.61 2.10
N LYS A 124 -3.69 11.55 1.67
CA LYS A 124 -4.52 11.39 0.47
C LYS A 124 -3.70 11.14 -0.80
N SER A 125 -2.48 11.66 -0.86
CA SER A 125 -1.55 11.45 -1.99
C SER A 125 -1.13 10.00 -2.19
N TRP A 126 -1.34 9.12 -1.20
CA TRP A 126 -1.05 7.68 -1.32
C TRP A 126 -2.25 6.81 -1.65
N ASP A 127 -3.46 7.39 -1.64
CA ASP A 127 -4.66 6.66 -2.04
C ASP A 127 -4.54 6.23 -3.52
N SER A 128 -5.02 5.03 -3.84
CA SER A 128 -4.85 4.47 -5.19
C SER A 128 -5.55 5.27 -6.29
N ASP A 129 -6.59 6.03 -5.94
CA ASP A 129 -7.36 6.89 -6.82
C ASP A 129 -6.85 8.34 -6.85
N PHE A 130 -5.79 8.65 -6.10
CA PHE A 130 -5.12 9.94 -6.23
C PHE A 130 -4.41 10.01 -7.59
N PRO A 131 -4.56 11.12 -8.34
CA PRO A 131 -3.98 11.24 -9.67
C PRO A 131 -2.47 10.96 -9.68
N ALA A 132 -2.03 10.12 -10.62
CA ALA A 132 -0.61 9.98 -10.90
C ALA A 132 -0.06 11.31 -11.45
N ARG A 133 1.23 11.55 -11.23
CA ARG A 133 1.97 12.74 -11.68
C ARG A 133 1.44 14.06 -11.15
N LEU A 134 0.67 14.04 -10.06
CA LEU A 134 0.25 15.23 -9.32
C LEU A 134 1.17 15.43 -8.10
N PRO A 135 2.07 16.43 -8.12
CA PRO A 135 2.93 16.72 -6.97
C PRO A 135 2.10 17.08 -5.73
N THR A 136 2.55 16.62 -4.56
CA THR A 136 1.98 17.01 -3.26
C THR A 136 3.10 17.49 -2.34
N CYS A 137 2.93 18.68 -1.79
CA CYS A 137 3.91 19.31 -0.90
C CYS A 137 3.43 19.28 0.55
N ALA A 138 4.36 19.25 1.50
CA ALA A 138 4.03 19.24 2.92
C ALA A 138 3.25 20.52 3.30
N VAL A 139 2.11 20.33 3.97
CA VAL A 139 1.25 21.44 4.44
C VAL A 139 1.92 22.18 5.60
N ALA A 140 2.58 21.42 6.49
CA ALA A 140 3.46 21.98 7.50
C ALA A 140 4.87 21.44 7.28
N ASP A 141 5.82 22.36 7.22
CA ASP A 141 7.24 22.05 7.14
C ASP A 141 8.00 22.93 8.15
N ARG A 142 8.47 22.31 9.22
CA ARG A 142 9.03 22.99 10.39
C ARG A 142 10.54 22.81 10.54
N ALA A 143 11.22 22.30 9.51
CA ALA A 143 12.67 22.15 9.51
C ALA A 143 13.38 23.26 8.73
N ALA A 144 14.71 23.26 8.78
CA ALA A 144 15.52 24.11 7.91
C ALA A 144 15.19 23.81 6.45
N LYS A 145 15.14 24.84 5.59
CA LYS A 145 14.76 24.70 4.18
C LYS A 145 15.64 23.68 3.46
N LEU A 146 15.03 22.87 2.59
CA LEU A 146 15.78 22.01 1.66
C LEU A 146 16.56 22.87 0.66
N SER A 147 17.75 22.42 0.32
CA SER A 147 18.47 22.93 -0.85
C SER A 147 18.05 22.14 -2.09
N PRO A 148 17.56 22.79 -3.17
CA PRO A 148 17.27 22.10 -4.42
C PRO A 148 18.49 21.35 -4.98
N ASP A 149 19.68 21.95 -4.90
CA ASP A 149 20.92 21.32 -5.39
C ASP A 149 21.27 20.05 -4.62
N ASP A 150 20.97 20.02 -3.32
CA ASP A 150 21.19 18.83 -2.50
C ASP A 150 20.25 17.71 -2.93
N CYS A 151 18.97 18.02 -3.20
CA CYS A 151 18.02 17.03 -3.71
C CYS A 151 18.39 16.54 -5.12
N ILE A 152 18.81 17.45 -6.02
CA ILE A 152 19.26 17.09 -7.37
C ILE A 152 20.49 16.19 -7.29
N LYS A 153 21.44 16.50 -6.40
CA LYS A 153 22.58 15.63 -6.15
C LYS A 153 22.13 14.26 -5.63
N ALA A 154 21.22 14.21 -4.66
CA ALA A 154 20.71 12.96 -4.13
C ALA A 154 20.05 12.09 -5.23
N PHE A 155 19.28 12.70 -6.13
CA PHE A 155 18.71 12.01 -7.29
C PHE A 155 19.78 11.52 -8.27
N SER A 156 20.72 12.40 -8.63
CA SER A 156 21.81 12.11 -9.56
C SER A 156 22.74 11.00 -9.07
N ASP A 157 22.90 10.84 -7.76
CA ASP A 157 23.78 9.83 -7.18
C ASP A 157 23.09 8.45 -7.01
N ILE A 158 21.77 8.31 -7.27
CA ILE A 158 21.10 7.00 -7.24
C ILE A 158 21.72 6.10 -8.33
N PRO A 159 22.28 4.94 -7.96
CA PRO A 159 22.90 4.02 -8.92
C PRO A 159 21.83 3.37 -9.81
N THR A 160 22.22 3.02 -11.03
CA THR A 160 21.35 2.36 -12.00
C THR A 160 22.02 1.17 -12.65
N ASP A 161 21.21 0.20 -13.09
CA ASP A 161 21.69 -0.88 -13.94
C ASP A 161 21.91 -0.41 -15.40
N ALA A 162 22.32 -1.33 -16.27
CA ALA A 162 22.56 -1.06 -17.70
C ALA A 162 21.31 -0.60 -18.47
N HIS A 163 20.10 -0.81 -17.93
CA HIS A 163 18.84 -0.36 -18.51
C HIS A 163 18.34 0.94 -17.86
N GLY A 164 19.12 1.55 -16.96
CA GLY A 164 18.74 2.76 -16.25
C GLY A 164 17.77 2.54 -15.09
N ARG A 165 17.52 1.30 -14.67
CA ARG A 165 16.66 0.99 -13.52
C ARG A 165 17.39 1.21 -12.22
N LEU A 166 16.67 1.67 -11.20
CA LEU A 166 17.28 2.03 -9.92
C LEU A 166 17.82 0.81 -9.16
N LEU A 167 18.97 1.00 -8.50
CA LEU A 167 19.62 0.00 -7.65
C LEU A 167 19.78 0.54 -6.22
N ASP A 168 19.87 -0.36 -5.24
CA ASP A 168 20.34 -0.02 -3.89
C ASP A 168 21.86 0.21 -3.86
N GLN A 169 22.39 0.57 -2.67
CA GLN A 169 23.83 0.79 -2.47
C GLN A 169 24.67 -0.48 -2.66
N ASP A 170 24.06 -1.66 -2.61
CA ASP A 170 24.70 -2.95 -2.86
C ASP A 170 24.56 -3.39 -4.33
N ASN A 171 24.14 -2.48 -5.23
CA ASN A 171 23.88 -2.72 -6.65
C ASN A 171 22.80 -3.78 -6.94
N ARG A 172 21.77 -3.88 -6.10
CA ARG A 172 20.66 -4.82 -6.25
C ARG A 172 19.35 -4.10 -6.58
N ARG A 173 18.52 -4.75 -7.40
CA ARG A 173 17.12 -4.34 -7.58
C ARG A 173 16.33 -4.59 -6.29
N THR A 174 15.64 -3.56 -5.82
CA THR A 174 14.88 -3.54 -4.57
C THR A 174 13.55 -2.81 -4.74
N HIS A 175 12.67 -2.89 -3.76
CA HIS A 175 11.38 -2.19 -3.73
C HIS A 175 11.51 -0.72 -3.30
N SER A 176 12.64 -0.33 -2.71
CA SER A 176 12.87 1.03 -2.22
C SER A 176 14.35 1.39 -2.28
N VAL A 177 14.65 2.59 -2.78
CA VAL A 177 15.98 3.20 -2.72
C VAL A 177 15.87 4.52 -1.97
N GLU A 178 16.81 4.78 -1.06
CA GLU A 178 16.90 6.05 -0.34
C GLU A 178 18.33 6.58 -0.43
N LEU A 179 18.48 7.87 -0.73
CA LEU A 179 19.78 8.53 -0.72
C LEU A 179 19.68 9.90 -0.04
N THR A 180 20.69 10.21 0.76
CA THR A 180 20.81 11.49 1.45
C THR A 180 21.99 12.28 0.93
N SER A 181 21.75 13.53 0.59
CA SER A 181 22.77 14.54 0.31
C SER A 181 22.47 15.76 1.18
N LYS A 182 23.36 16.05 2.15
CA LYS A 182 23.30 17.21 3.05
C LYS A 182 21.91 17.51 3.63
N THR A 183 21.13 18.43 3.05
CA THR A 183 19.81 18.82 3.57
C THR A 183 18.68 17.91 3.14
N CYS A 184 18.87 17.10 2.10
CA CYS A 184 17.82 16.36 1.42
C CYS A 184 18.01 14.85 1.47
N THR A 185 16.98 14.14 1.90
CA THR A 185 16.83 12.68 1.72
C THR A 185 15.75 12.42 0.69
N LEU A 186 16.12 11.75 -0.40
CA LEU A 186 15.22 11.36 -1.49
C LEU A 186 14.99 9.85 -1.43
N ALA A 187 13.73 9.43 -1.57
CA ALA A 187 13.34 8.04 -1.63
C ALA A 187 12.49 7.75 -2.88
N VAL A 188 12.72 6.61 -3.51
CA VAL A 188 11.85 6.05 -4.56
C VAL A 188 11.45 4.65 -4.12
N TYR A 189 10.15 4.36 -4.08
CA TYR A 189 9.66 3.08 -3.54
C TYR A 189 8.36 2.63 -4.17
N THR A 190 8.13 1.32 -4.18
CA THR A 190 6.82 0.71 -4.45
C THR A 190 6.05 0.53 -3.15
N ILE A 191 4.72 0.63 -3.21
CA ILE A 191 3.85 0.33 -2.06
C ILE A 191 3.46 -1.14 -1.93
N ASP A 192 3.60 -1.93 -3.01
CA ASP A 192 3.29 -3.36 -2.99
C ASP A 192 4.50 -4.22 -2.64
N PHE A 193 5.63 -3.59 -2.32
CA PHE A 193 6.94 -4.20 -2.03
C PHE A 193 7.50 -5.06 -3.16
N SER A 194 6.95 -4.95 -4.36
CA SER A 194 7.60 -5.48 -5.55
C SER A 194 8.82 -4.63 -5.91
N LYS A 195 9.77 -5.17 -6.67
CA LYS A 195 10.96 -4.39 -7.04
C LYS A 195 10.57 -3.20 -7.92
N LEU A 196 11.35 -2.14 -7.82
CA LEU A 196 11.32 -1.04 -8.78
C LEU A 196 11.73 -1.56 -10.15
N ASP A 197 10.93 -1.23 -11.16
CA ASP A 197 11.21 -1.42 -12.58
C ASP A 197 11.18 -0.10 -13.35
N VAL A 198 10.91 1.02 -12.66
CA VAL A 198 11.06 2.37 -13.18
C VAL A 198 12.53 2.69 -13.47
N THR A 199 12.75 3.50 -14.52
CA THR A 199 14.07 4.02 -14.86
C THR A 199 14.26 5.43 -14.31
N LYS A 200 15.52 5.82 -14.09
CA LYS A 200 15.87 7.18 -13.64
C LYS A 200 15.36 8.25 -14.60
N ALA A 201 15.44 8.01 -15.91
CA ALA A 201 14.95 8.93 -16.94
C ALA A 201 13.43 9.15 -16.86
N GLN A 202 12.65 8.12 -16.53
CA GLN A 202 11.19 8.25 -16.35
C GLN A 202 10.82 9.10 -15.12
N LEU A 203 11.71 9.21 -14.13
CA LEU A 203 11.46 9.93 -12.88
C LEU A 203 11.86 11.40 -12.94
N GLU A 204 12.82 11.76 -13.80
CA GLU A 204 13.54 13.03 -13.73
C GLU A 204 12.61 14.25 -13.89
N ASP A 205 11.72 14.23 -14.89
CA ASP A 205 10.77 15.31 -15.14
C ASP A 205 9.80 15.50 -13.96
N ASP A 206 9.25 14.39 -13.44
CA ASP A 206 8.34 14.40 -12.30
C ASP A 206 9.04 14.85 -11.02
N PHE A 207 10.30 14.46 -10.82
CA PHE A 207 11.14 14.89 -9.71
C PHE A 207 11.39 16.40 -9.76
N LEU A 208 11.90 16.92 -10.87
CA LEU A 208 12.26 18.34 -10.99
C LEU A 208 11.04 19.25 -10.85
N LYS A 209 9.90 18.88 -11.45
CA LYS A 209 8.64 19.61 -11.31
C LYS A 209 8.13 19.61 -9.87
N THR A 210 8.23 18.49 -9.17
CA THR A 210 7.82 18.40 -7.77
C THR A 210 8.75 19.23 -6.88
N LEU A 211 10.06 19.19 -7.14
CA LEU A 211 11.07 19.96 -6.40
C LEU A 211 10.84 21.47 -6.54
N ASP A 212 10.58 21.94 -7.77
CA ASP A 212 10.26 23.34 -8.06
C ASP A 212 8.96 23.77 -7.37
N LEU A 213 7.87 23.01 -7.57
CA LEU A 213 6.57 23.34 -7.00
C LEU A 213 6.59 23.40 -5.46
N CYS A 214 7.32 22.49 -4.81
CA CYS A 214 7.34 22.42 -3.36
C CYS A 214 8.24 23.46 -2.70
N ASP A 215 8.98 24.27 -3.46
CA ASP A 215 9.82 25.38 -3.01
C ASP A 215 10.47 25.12 -1.64
N LYS A 216 11.45 24.21 -1.63
CA LYS A 216 12.28 23.88 -0.46
C LYS A 216 11.53 23.21 0.70
N LYS A 217 10.27 22.80 0.49
CA LYS A 217 9.50 21.94 1.41
C LYS A 217 9.56 20.48 1.00
N CYS A 218 9.22 19.57 1.91
CA CYS A 218 9.08 18.15 1.55
C CYS A 218 8.01 17.94 0.46
N GLY A 219 8.27 16.99 -0.44
CA GLY A 219 7.39 16.67 -1.55
C GLY A 219 7.22 15.18 -1.77
N VAL A 220 6.11 14.79 -2.38
CA VAL A 220 5.86 13.44 -2.90
C VAL A 220 5.12 13.53 -4.21
N ILE A 221 5.41 12.60 -5.11
CA ILE A 221 4.69 12.39 -6.36
C ILE A 221 4.51 10.90 -6.61
N ARG A 222 3.31 10.53 -7.05
CA ARG A 222 3.03 9.18 -7.57
C ARG A 222 3.47 9.13 -9.03
N ILE A 223 4.24 8.11 -9.37
CA ILE A 223 4.70 7.85 -10.73
C ILE A 223 3.73 6.88 -11.42
N GLU A 224 3.59 7.03 -12.73
CA GLU A 224 2.79 6.12 -13.54
C GLU A 224 3.56 4.81 -13.81
N GLY A 225 3.00 3.68 -13.38
CA GLY A 225 3.64 2.37 -13.52
C GLY A 225 4.92 2.22 -12.69
N GLY A 226 5.87 1.44 -13.22
CA GLY A 226 7.23 1.33 -12.68
C GLY A 226 7.44 0.36 -11.51
N ALA A 227 6.40 -0.36 -11.11
CA ALA A 227 6.49 -1.47 -10.15
C ALA A 227 6.46 -2.80 -10.90
N GLU A 228 7.23 -3.80 -10.43
CA GLU A 228 7.23 -5.14 -11.03
C GLU A 228 5.91 -5.89 -10.74
N GLY A 229 5.33 -5.66 -9.57
CA GLY A 229 4.05 -6.25 -9.17
C GLY A 229 2.87 -5.46 -9.75
N PRO A 230 1.83 -6.15 -10.26
CA PRO A 230 0.75 -5.50 -11.02
C PRO A 230 -0.19 -4.64 -10.17
N ASN A 231 -0.15 -4.77 -8.83
CA ASN A 231 -0.89 -3.90 -7.92
C ASN A 231 0.00 -2.79 -7.31
N GLY A 232 1.26 -2.73 -7.72
CA GLY A 232 2.23 -1.75 -7.26
C GLY A 232 2.02 -0.37 -7.85
N ARG A 233 2.41 0.63 -7.06
CA ARG A 233 2.52 2.03 -7.47
C ARG A 233 3.86 2.55 -6.97
N VAL A 234 4.56 3.29 -7.82
CA VAL A 234 5.82 3.92 -7.45
C VAL A 234 5.57 5.32 -6.92
N TYR A 235 6.29 5.68 -5.86
CA TYR A 235 6.34 7.02 -5.32
C TYR A 235 7.77 7.51 -5.31
N LEU A 236 7.95 8.79 -5.62
CA LEU A 236 9.17 9.53 -5.37
C LEU A 236 8.86 10.58 -4.31
N SER A 237 9.65 10.61 -3.25
CA SER A 237 9.55 11.63 -2.21
C SER A 237 10.90 12.22 -1.84
N PHE A 238 10.87 13.42 -1.29
CA PHE A 238 12.04 14.04 -0.70
C PHE A 238 11.66 14.78 0.59
N ARG A 239 12.56 14.72 1.57
CA ARG A 239 12.37 15.21 2.94
C ARG A 239 13.66 15.71 3.53
N HIS A 240 13.56 16.36 4.68
CA HIS A 240 14.70 16.73 5.52
C HIS A 240 15.41 15.51 6.09
N VAL A 241 16.73 15.63 6.27
CA VAL A 241 17.56 14.57 6.88
C VAL A 241 17.20 14.30 8.33
N THR A 242 16.88 15.35 9.11
CA THR A 242 16.42 15.20 10.50
C THR A 242 14.97 14.71 10.50
N ALA A 243 14.81 13.38 10.37
CA ALA A 243 13.55 12.70 10.47
C ALA A 243 13.09 12.66 11.93
N ASP A 244 12.07 13.44 12.29
CA ASP A 244 10.96 12.77 12.97
C ASP A 244 9.62 13.51 12.92
N LYS A 245 9.58 14.84 12.76
CA LYS A 245 8.32 15.60 12.91
C LYS A 245 8.14 16.80 11.98
N SER A 246 9.08 17.05 11.05
CA SER A 246 9.03 18.25 10.20
C SER A 246 8.13 18.10 8.99
N CYS A 247 8.10 16.93 8.33
CA CYS A 247 7.26 16.68 7.16
C CYS A 247 5.93 16.01 7.53
N THR A 248 4.80 16.58 7.08
CA THR A 248 3.47 15.93 7.22
C THR A 248 3.24 14.79 6.22
N ILE A 249 4.10 14.69 5.20
CA ILE A 249 4.13 13.61 4.20
C ILE A 249 4.97 12.47 4.79
N ARG A 250 4.32 11.55 5.51
CA ARG A 250 4.92 10.29 5.97
C ARG A 250 4.18 9.13 5.33
N PHE A 251 4.87 8.30 4.57
CA PHE A 251 4.41 6.93 4.38
C PHE A 251 5.27 6.06 5.29
N SER A 252 4.64 5.47 6.31
CA SER A 252 5.21 4.28 6.93
C SER A 252 4.56 3.12 6.20
N PRO A 253 5.30 2.28 5.47
CA PRO A 253 4.75 1.00 5.07
C PRO A 253 4.13 0.34 6.31
N LEU A 254 2.96 -0.27 6.16
CA LEU A 254 2.30 -1.02 7.24
C LEU A 254 3.13 -2.24 7.69
N LEU A 255 4.22 -2.52 6.97
CA LEU A 255 5.25 -3.50 7.29
C LEU A 255 6.50 -2.75 7.80
N ASN A 256 6.54 -2.50 9.11
CA ASN A 256 7.79 -2.37 9.85
C ASN A 256 8.04 -3.67 10.61
#